data_AF-C9SMZ8-F1
#
_entry.id   AF-C9SMZ8-F1
#
_cell.length_a   1.000
_cell.length_b   1.000
_cell.length_c   1.000
_cell.angle_alpha   90.00
_cell.angle_beta   90.00
_cell.angle_gamma   90.00
#
_symmetry.space_group_name_H-M   'P 1'
#
loop_
_entity.id
_entity.type
_entity.pdbx_description
1 polymer ?
#
loop_
_entity_poly.entity_id
_entity_poly.type
_entity_poly.pdbx_seq_one_letter_code
_entity_poly.pdbx_strand_id
1 'polypeptide(L)'
;MGGSAFASGENPLYTPRMPSHVYELVKSRCKSALRDLYIYVASPIDGPAKRDYGDVDVLMTCARGEFTGRSGIDVFPETVVKAIQHALEPSMCWPKEAARILPFPGRRTFLPTATQPSSPNATSRSTGAVHDAADVSGQDQAGGFTRFHVEAEYNRRLDEYIREKQTDAVWKDIKGAFPAADPTDKYACQYRGCTIKALKKVIIEGDTGFGVLPDEDSPMRDKDGFFILENVHDFISRKGEEVGRAAMARHHQAYEDLFETRGPKRKQETSSEVA
;
A
#
# COMPACT_ATOMS: atom_id res chain seq x y z
N MET A 1 -14.63 -1.82 -8.13
CA MET A 1 -15.91 -1.71 -8.87
C MET A 1 -15.93 -2.78 -9.94
N GLY A 2 -17.11 -3.34 -10.24
CA GLY A 2 -17.31 -4.51 -11.09
C GLY A 2 -18.45 -5.38 -10.54
N GLY A 3 -18.16 -6.25 -9.57
CA GLY A 3 -19.15 -7.16 -8.97
C GLY A 3 -20.29 -6.50 -8.18
N SER A 4 -20.04 -5.38 -7.49
CA SER A 4 -21.07 -4.71 -6.67
C SER A 4 -22.25 -4.18 -7.49
N ALA A 5 -22.05 -3.86 -8.77
CA ALA A 5 -23.12 -3.40 -9.66
C ALA A 5 -24.17 -4.49 -9.93
N PHE A 6 -23.80 -5.76 -9.77
CA PHE A 6 -24.67 -6.91 -10.02
C PHE A 6 -25.18 -7.56 -8.74
N ALA A 7 -24.73 -7.10 -7.57
CA ALA A 7 -25.13 -7.63 -6.26
C ALA A 7 -26.43 -6.99 -5.73
N SER A 8 -27.01 -6.03 -6.46
CA SER A 8 -28.24 -5.31 -6.10
C SER A 8 -29.23 -5.24 -7.27
N GLY A 9 -30.53 -5.32 -7.00
CA GLY A 9 -31.60 -5.24 -7.99
C GLY A 9 -32.67 -6.33 -7.80
N GLU A 10 -33.64 -6.41 -8.71
CA GLU A 10 -34.72 -7.42 -8.65
C GLU A 10 -34.19 -8.86 -8.85
N ASN A 11 -33.04 -9.03 -9.51
CA ASN A 11 -32.37 -10.32 -9.72
C ASN A 11 -30.85 -10.19 -9.45
N PRO A 12 -30.42 -10.19 -8.18
CA PRO A 12 -29.01 -10.05 -7.84
C PRO A 12 -28.21 -11.29 -8.29
N LEU A 13 -27.11 -11.07 -9.01
CA LEU A 13 -26.18 -12.13 -9.40
C LEU A 13 -25.20 -12.41 -8.27
N TYR A 14 -25.04 -13.69 -7.94
CA TYR A 14 -24.01 -14.12 -7.01
C TYR A 14 -22.63 -13.93 -7.64
N THR A 15 -21.89 -12.92 -7.17
CA THR A 15 -20.53 -12.59 -7.63
C THR A 15 -19.53 -12.79 -6.47
N PRO A 16 -19.07 -14.04 -6.24
CA PRO A 16 -18.20 -14.34 -5.10
C PRO A 16 -16.93 -13.51 -5.13
N ARG A 17 -16.55 -12.99 -3.95
CA ARG A 17 -15.37 -12.16 -3.75
C ARG A 17 -14.21 -13.01 -3.22
N MET A 18 -13.01 -12.81 -3.75
CA MET A 18 -11.81 -13.50 -3.30
C MET A 18 -11.26 -12.86 -2.02
N PRO A 19 -10.95 -13.65 -0.97
CA PRO A 19 -10.18 -13.16 0.18
C PRO A 19 -8.71 -12.91 -0.21
N SER A 20 -8.00 -12.09 0.58
CA SER A 20 -6.64 -11.63 0.23
C SER A 20 -5.65 -12.74 -0.09
N HIS A 21 -5.66 -13.85 0.66
CA HIS A 21 -4.73 -14.95 0.42
C HIS A 21 -4.99 -15.67 -0.92
N VAL A 22 -6.25 -15.77 -1.35
CA VAL A 22 -6.61 -16.32 -2.67
C VAL A 22 -6.21 -15.34 -3.77
N TYR A 23 -6.51 -14.05 -3.58
CA TYR A 23 -6.12 -13.01 -4.53
C TYR A 23 -4.61 -12.98 -4.78
N GLU A 24 -3.79 -12.96 -3.73
CA GLU A 24 -2.32 -12.96 -3.87
C GLU A 24 -1.79 -14.23 -4.53
N LEU A 25 -2.37 -15.39 -4.22
CA LEU A 25 -2.02 -16.64 -4.89
C LEU A 25 -2.32 -16.60 -6.39
N VAL A 26 -3.54 -16.18 -6.76
CA VAL A 26 -3.98 -16.07 -8.16
C VAL A 26 -3.13 -15.03 -8.90
N LYS A 27 -2.93 -13.85 -8.32
CA LYS A 27 -2.08 -12.77 -8.85
C LYS A 27 -0.67 -13.25 -9.12
N SER A 28 -0.05 -13.95 -8.15
CA SER A 28 1.29 -14.50 -8.29
C SER A 28 1.39 -15.51 -9.43
N ARG A 29 0.44 -16.45 -9.53
CA ARG A 29 0.41 -17.47 -10.59
C ARG A 29 0.23 -16.86 -11.98
N CYS A 30 -0.73 -15.95 -12.13
CA CYS A 30 -0.95 -15.23 -13.39
C CYS A 30 0.31 -14.48 -13.81
N LYS A 31 0.92 -13.70 -12.90
CA LYS A 31 2.15 -12.96 -13.20
C LYS A 31 3.30 -13.89 -13.57
N SER A 32 3.44 -15.03 -12.89
CA SER A 32 4.49 -16.01 -13.20
C SER A 32 4.33 -16.56 -14.61
N ALA A 33 3.14 -17.02 -14.99
CA ALA A 33 2.89 -17.56 -16.33
C ALA A 33 3.05 -16.50 -17.42
N LEU A 34 2.66 -15.25 -17.14
CA LEU A 34 2.78 -14.15 -18.10
C LEU A 34 4.23 -13.72 -18.33
N ARG A 35 5.13 -13.92 -17.36
CA ARG A 35 6.57 -13.62 -17.51
C ARG A 35 7.30 -14.55 -18.48
N ASP A 36 6.74 -15.72 -18.78
CA ASP A 36 7.25 -16.58 -19.85
C ASP A 36 6.98 -15.97 -21.24
N LEU A 37 5.91 -15.16 -21.36
CA LEU A 37 5.43 -14.58 -22.60
C LEU A 37 5.85 -13.12 -22.79
N TYR A 38 5.95 -12.34 -21.71
CA TYR A 38 6.24 -10.90 -21.73
C TYR A 38 7.42 -10.58 -20.84
N ILE A 39 8.20 -9.58 -21.26
CA ILE A 39 9.33 -9.06 -20.48
C ILE A 39 8.78 -8.30 -19.27
N TYR A 40 7.83 -7.41 -19.49
CA TYR A 40 7.27 -6.57 -18.44
C TYR A 40 5.89 -7.09 -18.02
N VAL A 41 5.76 -7.44 -16.74
CA VAL A 41 4.50 -7.92 -16.14
C VAL A 41 4.36 -7.36 -14.72
N ALA A 42 3.35 -6.50 -14.53
CA ALA A 42 3.05 -5.85 -13.25
C ALA A 42 1.56 -5.90 -12.93
N SER A 43 1.22 -5.69 -11.67
CA SER A 43 -0.17 -5.46 -11.26
C SER A 43 -0.23 -4.12 -10.52
N PRO A 44 -1.32 -3.36 -10.64
CA PRO A 44 -1.53 -2.15 -9.87
C PRO A 44 -1.41 -2.39 -8.36
N ILE A 45 -1.03 -1.33 -7.63
CA ILE A 45 -1.04 -1.35 -6.15
C ILE A 45 -2.51 -1.39 -5.70
N ASP A 46 -2.82 -2.33 -4.82
CA ASP A 46 -4.15 -2.46 -4.25
C ASP A 46 -4.39 -1.44 -3.14
N GLY A 47 -5.61 -0.90 -3.06
CA GLY A 47 -5.99 0.04 -2.02
C GLY A 47 -5.89 -0.59 -0.62
N PRO A 48 -5.30 0.08 0.38
CA PRO A 48 -4.95 -0.53 1.66
C PRO A 48 -6.12 -1.00 2.52
N ALA A 49 -7.33 -0.50 2.24
CA ALA A 49 -8.56 -0.89 2.92
C ALA A 49 -9.34 -2.03 2.24
N LYS A 50 -8.86 -2.56 1.09
CA LYS A 50 -9.53 -3.67 0.41
C LYS A 50 -9.48 -4.94 1.27
N ARG A 51 -10.65 -5.45 1.63
CA ARG A 51 -10.80 -6.72 2.37
C ARG A 51 -11.05 -7.91 1.44
N ASP A 52 -11.47 -7.65 0.21
CA ASP A 52 -11.78 -8.64 -0.81
C ASP A 52 -11.55 -8.11 -2.24
N TYR A 53 -11.51 -9.03 -3.20
CA TYR A 53 -11.14 -8.76 -4.59
C TYR A 53 -12.13 -9.44 -5.55
N GLY A 54 -12.45 -8.81 -6.68
CA GLY A 54 -13.34 -9.40 -7.69
C GLY A 54 -12.59 -9.98 -8.88
N ASP A 55 -11.47 -9.36 -9.17
CA ASP A 55 -10.66 -9.51 -10.37
C ASP A 55 -9.18 -9.32 -10.02
N VAL A 56 -8.32 -9.77 -10.93
CA VAL A 56 -6.88 -9.54 -10.89
C VAL A 56 -6.49 -8.72 -12.10
N ASP A 57 -6.06 -7.49 -11.84
CA ASP A 57 -5.54 -6.61 -12.88
C ASP A 57 -4.05 -6.88 -13.11
N VAL A 58 -3.67 -7.13 -14.37
CA VAL A 58 -2.28 -7.29 -14.79
C VAL A 58 -2.03 -6.42 -16.00
N LEU A 59 -0.98 -5.59 -15.93
CA LEU A 59 -0.44 -4.84 -17.05
C LEU A 59 0.80 -5.58 -17.57
N MET A 60 0.85 -5.83 -18.88
CA MET A 60 1.96 -6.51 -19.52
C MET A 60 2.37 -5.81 -20.83
N THR A 61 3.66 -5.79 -21.13
CA THR A 61 4.20 -5.23 -22.38
C THR A 61 5.51 -5.90 -22.81
N CYS A 62 5.88 -5.70 -24.07
CA CYS A 62 7.03 -6.32 -24.76
C CYS A 62 6.96 -7.87 -24.75
N ALA A 63 6.31 -8.43 -25.77
CA ALA A 63 6.28 -9.87 -25.96
C ALA A 63 7.70 -10.41 -26.18
N ARG A 64 8.09 -11.47 -25.48
CA ARG A 64 9.45 -12.06 -25.57
C ARG A 64 9.77 -12.60 -26.96
N GLY A 65 8.76 -12.95 -27.74
CA GLY A 65 8.90 -13.31 -29.16
C GLY A 65 9.49 -12.19 -30.02
N GLU A 66 9.29 -10.92 -29.65
CA GLU A 66 9.80 -9.76 -30.41
C GLU A 66 11.30 -9.53 -30.20
N PHE A 67 11.87 -9.99 -29.07
CA PHE A 67 13.26 -9.70 -28.65
C PHE A 67 14.27 -10.82 -28.94
N THR A 68 13.82 -12.04 -29.26
CA THR A 68 14.70 -13.22 -29.37
C THR A 68 15.15 -13.54 -30.79
N GLY A 69 14.86 -12.69 -31.78
CA GLY A 69 15.28 -12.90 -33.17
C GLY A 69 14.69 -14.14 -33.86
N ARG A 70 13.80 -14.87 -33.19
CA ARG A 70 12.94 -15.88 -33.82
C ARG A 70 11.82 -15.12 -34.51
N SER A 71 11.67 -15.32 -35.81
CA SER A 71 10.54 -14.82 -36.60
C SER A 71 9.26 -14.88 -35.77
N GLY A 72 8.66 -13.71 -35.54
CA GLY A 72 7.63 -13.47 -34.54
C GLY A 72 6.65 -14.62 -34.40
N ILE A 73 6.70 -15.31 -33.26
CA ILE A 73 5.48 -15.86 -32.72
C ILE A 73 4.77 -14.63 -32.17
N ASP A 74 3.84 -14.09 -32.94
CA ASP A 74 2.83 -13.19 -32.40
C ASP A 74 2.28 -13.87 -31.15
N VAL A 75 2.44 -13.23 -29.99
CA VAL A 75 1.79 -13.71 -28.78
C VAL A 75 0.32 -13.41 -28.96
N PHE A 76 -0.37 -14.33 -29.63
CA PHE A 76 -1.80 -14.25 -29.86
C PHE A 76 -2.52 -14.20 -28.50
N PRO A 77 -3.61 -13.43 -28.38
CA PRO A 77 -4.43 -13.37 -27.16
C PRO A 77 -4.78 -14.76 -26.60
N GLU A 78 -4.98 -15.75 -27.47
CA GLU A 78 -5.27 -17.13 -27.11
C GLU A 78 -4.12 -17.81 -26.35
N THR A 79 -2.87 -17.49 -26.67
CA THR A 79 -1.69 -18.01 -25.97
C THR A 79 -1.64 -17.49 -24.53
N VAL A 80 -1.95 -16.21 -24.34
CA VAL A 80 -2.04 -15.58 -23.03
C VAL A 80 -3.17 -16.20 -22.21
N VAL A 81 -4.36 -16.33 -22.80
CA VAL A 81 -5.51 -16.97 -22.15
C VAL A 81 -5.18 -18.39 -21.72
N LYS A 82 -4.56 -19.19 -22.60
CA LYS A 82 -4.14 -20.57 -22.28
C LYS A 82 -3.10 -20.63 -21.16
N ALA A 83 -2.11 -19.73 -21.16
CA ALA A 83 -1.10 -19.67 -20.11
C ALA A 83 -1.73 -19.36 -18.74
N ILE A 84 -2.66 -18.40 -18.71
CA ILE A 84 -3.43 -18.08 -17.49
C ILE A 84 -4.29 -19.26 -17.07
N GLN A 85 -5.05 -19.87 -17.98
CA GLN A 85 -5.89 -21.04 -17.69
C GLN A 85 -5.04 -22.17 -17.08
N HIS A 86 -3.94 -22.55 -17.73
CA HIS A 86 -3.03 -23.57 -17.22
C HIS A 86 -2.41 -23.21 -15.87
N ALA A 87 -2.16 -21.93 -15.59
CA ALA A 87 -1.65 -21.50 -14.27
C ALA A 87 -2.71 -21.62 -13.16
N LEU A 88 -3.99 -21.57 -13.51
CA LEU A 88 -5.12 -21.58 -12.56
C LEU A 88 -5.76 -22.97 -12.39
N GLU A 89 -5.69 -23.82 -13.41
CA GLU A 89 -6.24 -25.19 -13.44
C GLU A 89 -5.69 -26.17 -12.37
N PRO A 90 -4.43 -26.10 -11.89
CA PRO A 90 -3.90 -27.14 -10.99
C PRO A 90 -4.53 -27.18 -9.60
N SER A 91 -5.39 -26.21 -9.22
CA SER A 91 -6.01 -26.22 -7.88
C SER A 91 -7.41 -25.64 -7.75
N MET A 92 -8.06 -25.15 -8.82
CA MET A 92 -9.42 -24.59 -8.76
C MET A 92 -10.13 -24.72 -10.11
N CYS A 93 -11.35 -25.29 -10.12
CA CYS A 93 -12.23 -25.35 -11.29
C CYS A 93 -12.74 -23.95 -11.65
N TRP A 94 -11.98 -23.19 -12.43
CA TRP A 94 -12.44 -21.91 -12.98
C TRP A 94 -13.20 -22.12 -14.31
N PRO A 95 -14.26 -21.34 -14.58
CA PRO A 95 -14.93 -21.35 -15.87
C PRO A 95 -14.01 -20.86 -16.99
N LYS A 96 -14.19 -21.38 -18.21
CA LYS A 96 -13.35 -21.11 -19.39
C LYS A 96 -13.24 -19.61 -19.74
N GLU A 97 -14.17 -18.78 -19.27
CA GLU A 97 -14.24 -17.34 -19.53
C GLU A 97 -13.53 -16.45 -18.48
N ALA A 98 -12.74 -17.05 -17.56
CA ALA A 98 -12.12 -16.33 -16.45
C ALA A 98 -11.06 -15.29 -16.84
N ALA A 99 -10.56 -15.30 -18.08
CA ALA A 99 -9.56 -14.36 -18.57
C ALA A 99 -10.12 -13.51 -19.71
N ARG A 100 -10.06 -12.19 -19.56
CA ARG A 100 -10.38 -11.22 -20.62
C ARG A 100 -9.16 -10.35 -20.89
N ILE A 101 -8.82 -10.18 -22.16
CA ILE A 101 -7.74 -9.31 -22.60
C ILE A 101 -8.37 -8.08 -23.23
N LEU A 102 -8.10 -6.91 -22.65
CA LEU A 102 -8.47 -5.64 -23.25
C LEU A 102 -7.26 -5.14 -24.04
N PRO A 103 -7.33 -5.04 -25.38
CA PRO A 103 -6.23 -4.51 -26.17
C PRO A 103 -6.03 -3.03 -25.82
N PHE A 104 -4.78 -2.63 -25.62
CA PHE A 104 -4.43 -1.22 -25.51
C PHE A 104 -4.74 -0.52 -26.85
N PRO A 105 -5.31 0.70 -26.88
CA PRO A 105 -5.64 1.37 -28.12
C PRO A 105 -4.38 1.67 -28.96
N GLY A 106 -4.16 0.82 -29.97
CA GLY A 106 -3.53 1.10 -31.26
C GLY A 106 -2.00 1.22 -31.34
N ARG A 107 -1.33 0.13 -31.74
CA ARG A 107 -0.30 0.24 -32.79
C ARG A 107 -1.02 0.15 -34.14
N ARG A 108 -0.91 1.19 -34.98
CA ARG A 108 -1.17 1.06 -36.42
C ARG A 108 -0.19 0.02 -36.97
N THR A 109 -0.72 -1.01 -37.61
CA THR A 109 0.04 -1.94 -38.43
C THR A 109 0.64 -1.17 -39.60
N PHE A 110 1.96 -1.01 -39.61
CA PHE A 110 2.70 -0.74 -40.85
C PHE A 110 3.34 -2.06 -41.26
N LEU A 111 2.73 -2.73 -42.22
CA LEU A 111 3.48 -3.60 -43.13
C LEU A 111 4.48 -2.73 -43.90
N PRO A 112 5.72 -3.21 -44.06
CA PRO A 112 6.28 -3.13 -45.40
C PRO A 112 6.89 -4.47 -45.84
N THR A 113 6.44 -4.81 -47.04
CA THR A 113 7.05 -5.56 -48.13
C THR A 113 8.54 -5.91 -48.00
N ALA A 114 8.83 -7.15 -48.41
CA ALA A 114 10.14 -7.78 -48.57
C ALA A 114 11.23 -6.88 -49.19
N THR A 115 12.48 -7.05 -48.71
CA THR A 115 13.68 -7.35 -49.53
C THR A 115 14.84 -7.71 -48.59
N GLN A 116 15.33 -8.96 -48.68
CA GLN A 116 16.65 -9.42 -48.23
C GLN A 116 17.73 -8.90 -49.21
N PRO A 117 19.02 -8.71 -48.84
CA PRO A 117 19.91 -9.84 -48.51
C PRO A 117 21.12 -9.60 -47.57
N SER A 118 21.76 -10.74 -47.26
CA SER A 118 23.17 -11.01 -46.92
C SER A 118 23.73 -10.74 -45.50
N SER A 119 23.90 -11.86 -44.79
CA SER A 119 24.98 -12.21 -43.82
C SER A 119 26.35 -12.37 -44.54
N PRO A 120 27.54 -12.60 -43.89
CA PRO A 120 27.75 -13.39 -42.65
C PRO A 120 28.93 -13.02 -41.70
N ASN A 121 29.06 -13.84 -40.64
CA ASN A 121 30.21 -14.13 -39.74
C ASN A 121 30.44 -13.19 -38.52
N ALA A 122 30.81 -13.64 -37.31
CA ALA A 122 31.41 -14.90 -36.85
C ALA A 122 31.18 -15.19 -35.34
N THR A 123 31.39 -16.47 -35.03
CA THR A 123 31.51 -17.27 -33.79
C THR A 123 32.35 -16.71 -32.63
N SER A 124 31.91 -16.89 -31.36
CA SER A 124 32.62 -17.67 -30.31
C SER A 124 31.92 -17.66 -28.94
N ARG A 125 32.12 -18.76 -28.20
CA ARG A 125 31.58 -19.15 -26.88
C ARG A 125 32.49 -18.71 -25.73
N SER A 126 31.92 -18.42 -24.55
CA SER A 126 32.33 -18.95 -23.22
C SER A 126 31.29 -18.51 -22.16
N THR A 127 30.41 -19.37 -21.64
CA THR A 127 30.53 -20.13 -20.36
C THR A 127 31.07 -19.37 -19.15
N GLY A 128 30.22 -19.18 -18.13
CA GLY A 128 30.63 -18.90 -16.76
C GLY A 128 29.59 -18.09 -15.96
N ALA A 129 28.73 -18.79 -15.21
CA ALA A 129 27.93 -18.23 -14.09
C ALA A 129 28.88 -17.63 -13.02
N VAL A 130 28.49 -16.74 -12.11
CA VAL A 130 27.49 -16.92 -11.04
C VAL A 130 27.23 -15.57 -10.34
N HIS A 131 26.00 -15.44 -9.82
CA HIS A 131 25.56 -14.59 -8.70
C HIS A 131 25.84 -13.08 -8.75
N ASP A 132 24.80 -12.30 -9.08
CA ASP A 132 24.32 -11.26 -8.18
C ASP A 132 22.83 -10.99 -8.43
N ALA A 133 22.01 -11.40 -7.48
CA ALA A 133 20.59 -11.08 -7.44
C ALA A 133 20.43 -9.64 -6.91
N ALA A 134 20.83 -8.67 -7.72
CA ALA A 134 20.57 -7.26 -7.46
C ALA A 134 19.26 -6.86 -8.18
N ASP A 135 18.23 -6.64 -7.39
CA ASP A 135 17.10 -5.75 -7.62
C ASP A 135 16.65 -5.54 -9.09
N VAL A 136 16.00 -6.56 -9.66
CA VAL A 136 15.41 -6.52 -11.01
C VAL A 136 14.20 -5.56 -11.08
N SER A 137 13.71 -5.04 -9.95
CA SER A 137 12.51 -4.20 -9.94
C SER A 137 12.72 -2.76 -10.42
N GLY A 138 13.95 -2.24 -10.31
CA GLY A 138 14.29 -0.85 -10.62
C GLY A 138 14.52 -0.55 -12.11
N GLN A 139 15.06 -1.50 -12.88
CA GLN A 139 15.30 -1.32 -14.31
C GLN A 139 14.01 -1.45 -15.15
N ASP A 140 12.99 -2.13 -14.62
CA ASP A 140 11.76 -2.48 -15.33
C ASP A 140 10.74 -1.33 -15.46
N GLN A 141 10.86 -0.27 -14.64
CA GLN A 141 9.90 0.84 -14.65
C GLN A 141 10.26 1.95 -15.66
N ALA A 142 11.54 2.20 -15.90
CA ALA A 142 12.03 3.32 -16.71
C ALA A 142 11.57 3.28 -18.18
N GLY A 143 11.47 2.07 -18.77
CA GLY A 143 10.98 1.88 -20.15
C GLY A 143 9.48 2.17 -20.32
N GLY A 144 8.67 1.91 -19.28
CA GLY A 144 7.25 2.23 -19.27
C GLY A 144 7.00 3.74 -19.08
N PHE A 145 7.73 4.36 -18.17
CA PHE A 145 7.64 5.79 -17.88
C PHE A 145 7.96 6.68 -19.08
N THR A 146 9.03 6.37 -19.81
CA THR A 146 9.41 7.09 -21.03
C THR A 146 8.35 6.98 -22.12
N ARG A 147 7.70 5.82 -22.24
CA ARG A 147 6.74 5.53 -23.31
C ARG A 147 5.37 6.17 -23.08
N PHE A 148 4.93 6.28 -21.83
CA PHE A 148 3.58 6.71 -21.48
C PHE A 148 3.53 8.07 -20.79
N HIS A 149 4.69 8.69 -20.49
CA HIS A 149 4.80 9.99 -19.82
C HIS A 149 4.02 10.06 -18.49
N VAL A 150 3.90 8.93 -17.78
CA VAL A 150 3.16 8.81 -16.51
C VAL A 150 4.04 8.86 -15.27
N GLU A 151 5.36 8.98 -15.45
CA GLU A 151 6.35 8.92 -14.37
C GLU A 151 6.06 9.90 -13.24
N ALA A 152 5.78 11.16 -13.59
CA ALA A 152 5.51 12.20 -12.62
C ALA A 152 4.25 11.90 -11.79
N GLU A 153 3.18 11.41 -12.42
CA GLU A 153 1.94 11.06 -11.72
C GLU A 153 2.10 9.78 -10.90
N TYR A 154 2.85 8.80 -11.41
CA TYR A 154 3.16 7.58 -10.68
C TYR A 154 3.98 7.88 -9.41
N ASN A 155 5.08 8.62 -9.55
CA ASN A 155 5.93 9.01 -8.42
C ASN A 155 5.14 9.84 -7.40
N ARG A 156 4.34 10.81 -7.86
CA ARG A 156 3.46 11.59 -6.97
C ARG A 156 2.53 10.71 -6.13
N ARG A 157 1.86 9.74 -6.77
CA ARG A 157 0.95 8.81 -6.08
C ARG A 157 1.69 7.83 -5.17
N LEU A 158 2.86 7.37 -5.59
CA LEU A 158 3.72 6.52 -4.79
C LEU A 158 4.16 7.26 -3.52
N ASP A 159 4.57 8.52 -3.65
CA ASP A 159 4.97 9.36 -2.52
C ASP A 159 3.80 9.62 -1.57
N GLU A 160 2.61 9.94 -2.11
CA GLU A 160 1.37 10.08 -1.31
C GLU A 160 1.06 8.79 -0.54
N TYR A 161 1.14 7.64 -1.21
CA TYR A 161 0.91 6.33 -0.60
C TYR A 161 1.95 6.02 0.50
N ILE A 162 3.23 6.24 0.24
CA ILE A 162 4.30 5.99 1.21
C ILE A 162 4.12 6.91 2.43
N ARG A 163 3.77 8.18 2.24
CA ARG A 163 3.49 9.11 3.36
C ARG A 163 2.31 8.66 4.22
N GLU A 164 1.23 8.19 3.60
CA GLU A 164 0.09 7.61 4.32
C GLU A 164 0.53 6.39 5.15
N LYS A 165 1.32 5.49 4.54
CA LYS A 165 1.84 4.30 5.23
C LYS A 165 2.81 4.60 6.36
N GLN A 166 3.68 5.58 6.20
CA GLN A 166 4.54 6.02 7.29
C GLN A 166 3.73 6.63 8.43
N THR A 167 2.66 7.38 8.15
CA THR A 167 1.78 7.91 9.19
C THR A 167 1.15 6.80 10.02
N ASP A 168 0.65 5.73 9.37
CA ASP A 168 0.12 4.54 10.05
C ASP A 168 1.19 3.83 10.89
N ALA A 169 2.41 3.69 10.35
CA ALA A 169 3.53 3.05 11.04
C ALA A 169 3.95 3.85 12.28
N VAL A 170 4.18 5.16 12.15
CA VAL A 170 4.51 6.05 13.26
C VAL A 170 3.41 6.03 14.33
N TRP A 171 2.14 6.02 13.92
CA TRP A 171 1.03 5.91 14.88
C TRP A 171 1.03 4.59 15.65
N LYS A 172 1.41 3.49 14.99
CA LYS A 172 1.60 2.19 15.64
C LYS A 172 2.77 2.23 16.63
N ASP A 173 3.87 2.87 16.26
CA ASP A 173 5.06 3.00 17.11
C ASP A 173 4.77 3.83 18.36
N ILE A 174 4.08 4.96 18.23
CA ILE A 174 3.62 5.78 19.36
C ILE A 174 2.78 4.95 20.34
N LYS A 175 1.86 4.13 19.84
CA LYS A 175 1.04 3.25 20.69
C LYS A 175 1.86 2.13 21.33
N GLY A 176 2.85 1.62 20.62
CA GLY A 176 3.73 0.53 21.06
C GLY A 176 4.69 0.96 22.16
N ALA A 177 5.16 2.21 22.12
CA ALA A 177 6.06 2.78 23.13
C ALA A 177 5.44 2.88 24.53
N PHE A 178 4.11 2.94 24.62
CA PHE A 178 3.39 3.03 25.90
C PHE A 178 2.46 1.81 26.06
N PRO A 179 2.88 0.76 26.78
CA PRO A 179 2.06 -0.44 26.98
C PRO A 179 0.76 -0.13 27.72
N ALA A 180 -0.24 -1.00 27.59
CA ALA A 180 -1.51 -0.83 28.29
C ALA A 180 -1.29 -0.80 29.81
N ALA A 181 -1.87 0.20 30.48
CA ALA A 181 -1.87 0.27 31.94
C ALA A 181 -2.87 -0.72 32.53
N ASP A 182 -2.68 -1.05 33.82
CA ASP A 182 -3.67 -1.80 34.59
C ASP A 182 -5.03 -1.08 34.54
N PRO A 183 -6.12 -1.75 34.12
CA PRO A 183 -7.45 -1.14 34.07
C PRO A 183 -7.96 -0.60 35.41
N THR A 184 -7.42 -1.07 36.53
CA THR A 184 -7.76 -0.60 37.88
C THR A 184 -7.07 0.72 38.22
N ASP A 185 -5.91 1.01 37.60
CA ASP A 185 -5.22 2.28 37.72
C ASP A 185 -5.78 3.29 36.70
N LYS A 186 -6.83 3.99 37.14
CA LYS A 186 -7.47 5.04 36.35
C LYS A 186 -6.52 6.16 35.97
N TYR A 187 -5.56 6.50 36.84
CA TYR A 187 -4.60 7.57 36.59
C TYR A 187 -3.63 7.15 35.49
N ALA A 188 -3.03 5.96 35.58
CA ALA A 188 -2.12 5.46 34.55
C ALA A 188 -2.83 5.27 33.19
N CYS A 189 -4.08 4.79 33.20
CA CYS A 189 -4.89 4.71 31.97
C CYS A 189 -5.12 6.09 31.33
N GLN A 190 -5.44 7.10 32.14
CA GLN A 190 -5.67 8.46 31.67
C GLN A 190 -4.37 9.10 31.17
N TYR A 191 -3.29 9.00 31.95
CA TYR A 191 -1.97 9.50 31.58
C TYR A 191 -1.52 8.93 30.24
N ARG A 192 -1.62 7.60 30.07
CA ARG A 192 -1.33 6.93 28.80
C ARG A 192 -2.17 7.47 27.64
N GLY A 193 -3.48 7.61 27.86
CA GLY A 193 -4.41 8.13 26.85
C GLY A 193 -4.08 9.56 26.41
N CYS A 194 -3.75 10.43 27.37
CA CYS A 194 -3.33 11.81 27.12
C CYS A 194 -1.99 11.85 26.38
N THR A 195 -1.01 11.06 26.82
CA THR A 195 0.34 11.00 26.24
C THR A 195 0.31 10.56 24.78
N ILE A 196 -0.39 9.46 24.47
CA ILE A 196 -0.51 8.95 23.08
C ILE A 196 -1.17 9.99 22.16
N LYS A 197 -2.21 10.68 22.63
CA LYS A 197 -2.89 11.73 21.86
C LYS A 197 -1.99 12.94 21.63
N ALA A 198 -1.24 13.35 22.64
CA ALA A 198 -0.32 14.48 22.53
C ALA A 198 0.86 14.16 21.60
N LEU A 199 1.45 12.98 21.72
CA LEU A 199 2.53 12.55 20.83
C LEU A 199 2.07 12.48 19.37
N LYS A 200 0.86 11.99 19.11
CA LYS A 200 0.27 12.05 17.76
C LYS A 200 0.26 13.49 17.24
N LYS A 201 -0.23 14.42 18.06
CA LYS A 201 -0.34 15.84 17.67
C LYS A 201 1.03 16.48 17.42
N VAL A 202 2.00 16.27 18.31
CA VAL A 202 3.35 16.82 18.16
C VAL A 202 4.06 16.22 16.94
N ILE A 203 4.03 14.89 16.79
CA ILE A 203 4.82 14.18 15.78
C ILE A 203 4.17 14.23 14.39
N ILE A 204 2.86 13.96 14.31
CA ILE A 204 2.16 13.82 13.02
C ILE A 204 1.54 15.15 12.57
N GLU A 205 0.96 15.91 13.50
CA GLU A 205 0.23 17.15 13.19
C GLU A 205 1.11 18.41 13.35
N GLY A 206 2.30 18.28 13.95
CA GLY A 206 3.21 19.41 14.18
C GLY A 206 2.72 20.39 15.26
N ASP A 207 1.85 19.94 16.16
CA ASP A 207 1.25 20.78 17.20
C ASP A 207 2.30 21.23 18.23
N THR A 208 2.52 22.54 18.31
CA THR A 208 3.48 23.15 19.26
C THR A 208 2.86 23.47 20.61
N GLY A 209 1.55 23.26 20.77
CA GLY A 209 0.80 23.66 21.95
C GLY A 209 1.23 22.95 23.25
N PHE A 210 1.94 21.83 23.18
CA PHE A 210 2.41 21.10 24.36
C PHE A 210 3.72 21.66 24.94
N GLY A 211 4.41 22.56 24.23
CA GLY A 211 5.67 23.16 24.68
C GLY A 211 6.89 22.22 24.65
N VAL A 212 6.71 20.99 24.17
CA VAL A 212 7.79 20.00 24.00
C VAL A 212 7.89 19.69 22.51
N LEU A 213 8.98 20.16 21.89
CA LEU A 213 9.21 20.09 20.44
C LEU A 213 10.40 19.18 20.12
N PRO A 214 10.45 18.60 18.91
CA PRO A 214 11.65 17.98 18.38
C PRO A 214 12.81 18.97 18.33
N ASP A 215 14.04 18.48 18.48
CA ASP A 215 15.23 19.32 18.37
C ASP A 215 15.39 19.80 16.92
N GLU A 216 15.77 21.08 16.73
CA GLU A 216 15.94 21.69 15.40
C GLU A 216 16.98 20.93 14.54
N ASP A 217 18.01 20.37 15.19
CA ASP A 217 19.06 19.57 14.55
C ASP A 217 18.61 18.14 14.20
N SER A 218 17.41 17.72 14.62
CA SER A 218 16.84 16.38 14.42
C SER A 218 15.39 16.47 13.94
N PRO A 219 15.15 16.97 12.71
CA PRO A 219 13.80 17.14 12.19
C PRO A 219 13.08 15.80 12.05
N MET A 220 11.77 15.80 12.31
CA MET A 220 10.96 14.57 12.24
C MET A 220 10.68 14.12 10.81
N ARG A 221 10.88 15.02 9.83
CA ARG A 221 10.68 14.77 8.42
C ARG A 221 11.86 15.24 7.59
N ASP A 222 12.12 14.56 6.49
CA ASP A 222 13.10 14.98 5.50
C ASP A 222 12.55 16.12 4.60
N LYS A 223 13.37 16.54 3.64
CA LYS A 223 13.05 17.59 2.67
C LYS A 223 11.86 17.26 1.75
N ASP A 224 11.54 15.97 1.60
CA ASP A 224 10.48 15.48 0.72
C ASP A 224 9.18 15.16 1.53
N GLY A 225 9.22 15.39 2.85
CA GLY A 225 8.10 15.25 3.77
C GLY A 225 7.89 13.84 4.31
N PHE A 226 8.85 12.92 4.12
CA PHE A 226 8.82 11.59 4.71
C PHE A 226 9.33 11.60 6.14
N PHE A 227 8.81 10.73 6.99
CA PHE A 227 9.27 10.62 8.38
C PHE A 227 10.67 10.02 8.44
N ILE A 228 11.54 10.65 9.22
CA ILE A 228 12.84 10.10 9.62
C ILE A 228 12.58 9.26 10.88
N LEU A 229 12.44 7.94 10.69
CA LEU A 229 11.97 7.05 11.76
C LEU A 229 12.92 7.00 12.96
N GLU A 230 14.22 7.15 12.74
CA GLU A 230 15.20 7.25 13.83
C GLU A 230 14.91 8.45 14.73
N ASN A 231 14.68 9.62 14.14
CA ASN A 231 14.37 10.85 14.88
C ASN A 231 13.02 10.73 15.60
N VAL A 232 12.04 10.08 14.98
CA VAL A 232 10.75 9.79 15.63
C VAL A 232 10.93 8.94 16.88
N HIS A 233 11.70 7.86 16.77
CA HIS A 233 11.93 6.92 17.88
C HIS A 233 12.78 7.54 18.99
N ASP A 234 13.78 8.33 18.64
CA ASP A 234 14.60 9.07 19.61
C ASP A 234 13.76 10.12 20.35
N PHE A 235 12.91 10.88 19.63
CA PHE A 235 11.99 11.84 20.25
C PHE A 235 11.01 11.16 21.21
N ILE A 236 10.36 10.06 20.80
CA ILE A 236 9.45 9.31 21.67
C ILE A 236 10.18 8.83 22.93
N SER A 237 11.40 8.32 22.78
CA SER A 237 12.18 7.76 23.88
C SER A 237 12.70 8.82 24.85
N ARG A 238 13.16 9.98 24.36
CA ARG A 238 13.74 11.05 25.18
C ARG A 238 12.70 12.00 25.75
N LYS A 239 11.67 12.32 24.96
CA LYS A 239 10.70 13.39 25.24
C LYS A 239 9.29 12.88 25.52
N GLY A 240 9.02 11.59 25.33
CA GLY A 240 7.70 10.99 25.52
C GLY A 240 7.08 11.25 26.89
N GLU A 241 7.86 11.09 27.96
CA GLU A 241 7.40 11.37 29.33
C GLU A 241 7.18 12.87 29.59
N GLU A 242 7.96 13.74 28.97
CA GLU A 242 7.80 15.19 29.08
C GLU A 242 6.50 15.65 28.40
N VAL A 243 6.24 15.13 27.19
CA VAL A 243 4.99 15.32 26.46
C VAL A 243 3.81 14.79 27.28
N GLY A 244 3.96 13.62 27.91
CA GLY A 244 2.93 13.03 28.76
C GLY A 244 2.55 13.91 29.94
N ARG A 245 3.54 14.44 30.67
CA ARG A 245 3.31 15.39 31.77
C ARG A 245 2.63 16.67 31.30
N ALA A 246 3.09 17.27 30.21
CA ALA A 246 2.48 18.47 29.65
C ALA A 246 1.03 18.23 29.21
N ALA A 247 0.77 17.09 28.57
CA ALA A 247 -0.58 16.68 28.16
C ALA A 247 -1.51 16.47 29.35
N MET A 248 -1.02 15.85 30.43
CA MET A 248 -1.79 15.60 31.64
C MET A 248 -2.11 16.91 32.38
N ALA A 249 -1.15 17.84 32.47
CA ALA A 249 -1.36 19.16 33.05
C ALA A 249 -2.47 19.93 32.31
N ARG A 250 -2.42 19.98 30.97
CA ARG A 250 -3.46 20.61 30.16
C ARG A 250 -4.82 19.94 30.31
N HIS A 251 -4.86 18.61 30.41
CA HIS A 251 -6.08 17.88 30.67
C HIS A 251 -6.68 18.26 32.03
N HIS A 252 -5.86 18.40 33.08
CA HIS A 252 -6.32 18.79 34.40
C HIS A 252 -6.89 20.21 34.40
N GLN A 253 -6.16 21.17 33.82
CA GLN A 253 -6.62 22.56 33.66
C GLN A 253 -7.98 22.62 32.95
N ALA A 254 -8.13 21.94 31.81
CA ALA A 254 -9.40 21.92 31.08
C ALA A 254 -10.56 21.29 31.88
N TYR A 255 -10.26 20.37 32.81
CA TYR A 255 -11.26 19.78 33.71
C TYR A 255 -11.66 20.76 34.82
N GLU A 256 -10.69 21.48 35.39
CA GLU A 256 -10.94 22.54 36.38
C GLU A 256 -11.80 23.66 35.78
N ASP A 257 -11.43 24.18 34.61
CA ASP A 257 -12.22 25.19 33.88
C ASP A 257 -13.66 24.72 33.61
N LEU A 258 -13.84 23.45 33.27
CA LEU A 258 -15.16 22.86 33.04
C LEU A 258 -15.99 22.80 34.33
N PHE A 259 -15.34 22.53 35.46
CA PHE A 259 -15.99 22.46 36.77
C PHE A 259 -16.43 23.86 37.23
N GLU A 260 -15.58 24.86 37.04
CA GLU A 260 -15.87 26.27 37.35
C GLU A 260 -17.01 26.82 36.48
N THR A 261 -17.03 26.48 35.19
CA THR A 261 -18.06 26.97 34.25
C THR A 261 -19.41 26.26 34.38
N ARG A 262 -19.46 25.00 34.84
CA ARG A 262 -20.71 24.22 34.92
C ARG A 262 -21.32 24.11 36.32
N GLY A 263 -20.57 24.46 37.38
CA GLY A 263 -21.02 24.34 38.77
C GLY A 263 -21.20 22.88 39.24
N PRO A 264 -21.18 22.61 40.56
CA PRO A 264 -21.28 21.24 41.09
C PRO A 264 -22.67 20.65 40.81
N LYS A 265 -22.73 19.46 40.18
CA LYS A 265 -23.96 18.68 40.09
C LYS A 265 -24.41 18.28 41.51
N ARG A 266 -25.49 18.90 42.02
CA ARG A 266 -26.14 18.47 43.27
C ARG A 266 -26.53 16.99 43.15
N LYS A 267 -25.97 16.14 44.02
CA LYS A 267 -26.61 14.85 44.32
C LYS A 267 -27.95 15.19 44.98
N GLN A 268 -29.06 14.80 44.36
CA GLN A 268 -30.34 14.74 45.06
C GLN A 268 -30.21 13.64 46.13
N GLU A 269 -30.12 14.05 47.39
CA GLU A 269 -30.37 13.17 48.53
C GLU A 269 -31.86 12.83 48.51
N THR A 270 -32.18 11.60 48.10
CA THR A 270 -33.48 11.00 48.37
C THR A 270 -33.55 10.69 49.86
N SER A 271 -34.03 11.64 50.65
CA SER A 271 -34.51 11.36 52.00
C SER A 271 -35.72 10.45 51.91
N SER A 272 -35.53 9.20 52.31
CA SER A 272 -36.60 8.30 52.73
C SER A 272 -37.17 8.83 54.04
N GLU A 273 -38.32 9.48 53.98
CA GLU A 273 -39.11 9.80 55.18
C GLU A 273 -40.12 8.66 55.39
N VAL A 274 -39.85 7.88 56.43
CA VAL A 274 -40.75 6.88 57.00
C VAL A 274 -41.62 7.60 58.02
N ALA A 275 -42.93 7.65 57.78
CA ALA A 275 -43.97 7.79 58.79
C ALA A 275 -45.27 7.18 58.25
#